data_AF-A0A6A9K2D7-F1
#
_entry.id   AF-A0A6A9K2D7-F1
#
_cell.length_a   1.000
_cell.length_b   1.000
_cell.length_c   1.000
_cell.angle_alpha   90.00
_cell.angle_beta   90.00
_cell.angle_gamma   90.00
#
_symmetry.space_group_name_H-M   'P 1'
#
loop_
_entity.id
_entity.type
_entity.pdbx_description
1 polymer ?
#
loop_
_entity_poly.entity_id
_entity_poly.type
_entity_poly.pdbx_seq_one_letter_code
_entity_poly.pdbx_strand_id
1 'polypeptide(L)'
;MNFAYRFSRSGFEYCGWKKFPKSAVIIVNCFSVIAGILIFAVMSSTPGGSLLGLVGAGGMGLTAIATINSKRFQKMHTEFFQVDFTWDEFDKISLYKSRHIIGLNHEWENLGQILPGIVNVFCRRKDFEERLAMIESLLPKPIPVVVEKFEVY
;
A
#
# COMPACT_ATOMS: atom_id res chain seq x y z
N MET A 1 0.19 -0.70 -5.35
CA MET A 1 1.34 -0.84 -4.44
C MET A 1 2.56 -1.12 -5.29
N ASN A 2 3.73 -0.57 -4.97
CA ASN A 2 4.99 -1.06 -5.53
C ASN A 2 5.69 -1.86 -4.44
N PHE A 3 6.50 -2.83 -4.84
CA PHE A 3 7.27 -3.62 -3.91
C PHE A 3 8.58 -4.11 -4.55
N ALA A 4 9.53 -4.45 -3.69
CA ALA A 4 10.79 -5.07 -4.06
C ALA A 4 11.14 -6.15 -3.03
N TYR A 5 11.87 -7.15 -3.48
CA TYR A 5 12.36 -8.25 -2.66
C TYR A 5 13.88 -8.26 -2.71
N ARG A 6 14.52 -8.52 -1.57
CA ARG A 6 15.94 -8.86 -1.52
C ARG A 6 16.09 -10.24 -0.91
N PHE A 7 16.66 -11.14 -1.68
CA PHE A 7 17.06 -12.47 -1.24
C PHE A 7 18.54 -12.45 -0.93
N SER A 8 18.92 -12.89 0.26
CA SER A 8 20.31 -12.94 0.71
C SER A 8 20.59 -14.23 1.49
N ARG A 9 21.86 -14.50 1.81
CA ARG A 9 22.20 -15.64 2.66
C ARG A 9 21.72 -15.46 4.10
N SER A 10 21.62 -14.22 4.58
CA SER A 10 21.20 -13.92 5.96
C SER A 10 19.68 -13.94 6.12
N GLY A 11 18.92 -13.71 5.05
CA GLY A 11 17.48 -13.64 5.13
C GLY A 11 16.81 -13.07 3.89
N PHE A 12 15.53 -12.79 4.07
CA PHE A 12 14.61 -12.24 3.08
C PHE A 12 14.11 -10.87 3.53
N GLU A 13 14.17 -9.90 2.63
CA GLU A 13 13.66 -8.55 2.90
C GLU A 13 12.56 -8.20 1.91
N TYR A 14 11.50 -7.64 2.45
CA TYR A 14 10.35 -7.15 1.72
C TYR A 14 10.21 -5.65 1.93
N CYS A 15 10.28 -4.89 0.84
CA CYS A 15 10.06 -3.45 0.85
C CYS A 15 8.83 -3.11 0.02
N GLY A 16 7.80 -2.56 0.65
CA GLY A 16 6.57 -2.10 0.02
C GLY A 16 6.48 -0.58 0.06
N TRP A 17 6.10 0.05 -1.06
CA TRP A 17 5.80 1.47 -1.07
C TRP A 17 4.64 1.86 -1.99
N LYS A 18 3.86 2.83 -1.51
CA LYS A 18 2.75 3.45 -2.23
C LYS A 18 3.03 4.93 -2.33
N LYS A 19 3.20 5.42 -3.56
CA LYS A 19 3.29 6.86 -3.78
C LYS A 19 1.91 7.46 -3.64
N PHE A 20 1.83 8.60 -2.95
CA PHE A 20 0.61 9.38 -2.93
C PHE A 20 0.18 9.73 -4.37
N PRO A 21 -1.09 9.48 -4.76
CA PRO A 21 -1.54 9.70 -6.12
C PRO A 21 -1.59 11.20 -6.43
N LYS A 22 -0.64 11.68 -7.25
CA LYS A 22 -0.64 13.08 -7.72
C LYS A 22 -1.92 13.44 -8.48
N SER A 23 -2.54 12.47 -9.16
CA SER A 23 -3.83 12.63 -9.82
C SER A 23 -4.96 13.01 -8.86
N ALA A 24 -4.96 12.49 -7.62
CA ALA A 24 -5.96 12.85 -6.62
C ALA A 24 -5.87 14.33 -6.24
N VAL A 25 -4.66 14.87 -6.13
CA VAL A 25 -4.43 16.31 -5.90
C VAL A 25 -5.01 17.13 -7.06
N ILE A 26 -4.73 16.73 -8.30
CA ILE A 26 -5.20 17.42 -9.50
C ILE A 26 -6.74 17.42 -9.54
N ILE A 27 -7.38 16.27 -9.32
CA ILE A 27 -8.84 16.13 -9.34
C ILE A 27 -9.48 17.02 -8.28
N VAL A 28 -8.99 16.99 -7.04
CA VAL A 28 -9.53 17.83 -5.95
C VAL A 28 -9.37 19.30 -6.28
N ASN A 29 -8.19 19.73 -6.75
CA ASN A 29 -7.97 21.13 -7.14
C ASN A 29 -8.91 21.56 -8.28
N CYS A 30 -9.09 20.75 -9.33
CA CYS A 30 -10.02 21.06 -10.43
C CYS A 30 -11.47 21.14 -9.95
N PHE A 31 -11.92 20.19 -9.12
CA PHE A 31 -13.25 20.20 -8.55
C PHE A 31 -13.49 21.45 -7.70
N SER A 32 -12.51 21.84 -6.89
CA SER A 32 -12.58 23.05 -6.08
C SER A 32 -12.69 24.32 -6.89
N VAL A 33 -11.99 24.42 -8.04
CA VAL A 33 -12.12 25.57 -8.96
C VAL A 33 -13.54 25.64 -9.53
N ILE A 34 -14.08 24.51 -10.01
CA ILE A 34 -15.44 24.45 -10.56
C ILE A 34 -16.48 24.80 -9.48
N ALA A 35 -16.35 24.22 -8.29
CA ALA A 35 -17.24 24.49 -7.17
C ALA A 35 -17.19 25.97 -6.74
N GLY A 36 -15.99 26.57 -6.71
CA GLY A 36 -15.82 27.99 -6.42
C GLY A 36 -16.55 28.90 -7.41
N ILE A 37 -16.45 28.61 -8.71
CA ILE A 37 -17.15 29.35 -9.77
C ILE A 37 -18.67 29.21 -9.61
N LEU A 38 -19.16 27.99 -9.37
CA LEU A 38 -20.60 27.73 -9.20
C LEU A 38 -21.17 28.43 -7.98
N ILE A 39 -20.49 28.36 -6.83
CA ILE A 39 -20.91 29.04 -5.60
C ILE A 39 -20.95 30.55 -5.82
N PHE A 40 -19.94 31.12 -6.48
CA PHE A 40 -19.91 32.54 -6.79
C PHE A 40 -21.07 32.96 -7.70
N ALA A 41 -21.35 32.19 -8.76
CA ALA A 41 -22.44 32.46 -9.70
C ALA A 41 -23.84 32.35 -9.08
N VAL A 42 -24.04 31.41 -8.13
CA VAL A 42 -25.33 31.24 -7.44
C VAL A 42 -25.54 32.32 -6.37
N MET A 43 -24.47 32.73 -5.68
CA MET A 43 -24.56 33.66 -4.55
C MET A 43 -24.31 35.13 -4.93
N SER A 44 -24.00 35.43 -6.19
CA SER A 44 -23.80 36.81 -6.68
C SER A 44 -25.08 37.66 -6.63
N SER A 45 -26.24 37.03 -6.52
CA SER A 45 -27.56 37.67 -6.54
C SER A 45 -28.02 38.18 -5.17
N THR A 46 -27.32 37.84 -4.08
CA THR A 46 -27.72 38.17 -2.70
C THR A 46 -26.61 38.94 -1.98
N PRO A 47 -26.84 40.19 -1.52
CA PRO A 47 -25.80 41.09 -1.00
C PRO A 47 -24.94 40.57 0.16
N GLY A 48 -25.41 39.57 0.92
CA GLY A 48 -24.65 38.92 2.00
C GLY A 48 -24.36 37.42 1.79
N GLY A 49 -24.89 36.82 0.72
CA GLY A 49 -24.75 35.39 0.47
C GLY A 49 -23.31 35.01 0.10
N SER A 50 -22.69 35.78 -0.79
CA SER A 50 -21.32 35.55 -1.26
C SER A 50 -20.28 35.54 -0.12
N LEU A 51 -20.44 36.40 0.89
CA LEU A 51 -19.55 36.45 2.05
C LEU A 51 -19.73 35.23 2.97
N LEU A 52 -20.97 34.83 3.25
CA LEU A 52 -21.28 33.64 4.07
C LEU A 52 -20.85 32.34 3.38
N GLY A 53 -21.01 32.26 2.06
CA GLY A 53 -20.52 31.14 1.25
C GLY A 53 -19.00 31.03 1.26
N LEU A 54 -18.29 32.16 1.23
CA LEU A 54 -16.83 32.22 1.33
C LEU A 54 -16.30 31.79 2.70
N VAL A 55 -16.90 32.26 3.79
CA VAL A 55 -16.45 31.91 5.16
C VAL A 55 -16.82 30.46 5.53
N GLY A 56 -17.97 29.97 5.07
CA GLY A 56 -18.40 28.59 5.29
C GLY A 56 -17.77 27.60 4.31
N ALA A 57 -18.49 27.30 3.23
CA ALA A 57 -18.09 26.28 2.25
C ALA A 57 -16.76 26.61 1.56
N GLY A 58 -16.50 27.89 1.27
CA GLY A 58 -15.23 28.34 0.70
C GLY A 58 -14.04 28.13 1.64
N GLY A 59 -14.18 28.48 2.92
CA GLY A 59 -13.16 28.29 3.94
C GLY A 59 -12.81 26.82 4.14
N MET A 60 -13.82 25.96 4.30
CA MET A 60 -13.63 24.51 4.42
C MET A 60 -12.97 23.91 3.16
N GLY A 61 -13.37 24.36 1.97
CA GLY A 61 -12.78 23.94 0.71
C GLY A 61 -11.30 24.32 0.61
N LEU A 62 -10.94 25.55 0.95
CA LEU A 62 -9.54 26.01 0.98
C LEU A 62 -8.70 25.24 1.99
N THR A 63 -9.24 24.91 3.16
CA THR A 63 -8.54 24.07 4.15
C THR A 63 -8.32 22.64 3.64
N ALA A 64 -9.31 22.04 2.96
CA ALA A 64 -9.17 20.71 2.37
C ALA A 64 -8.09 20.69 1.26
N ILE A 65 -8.08 21.72 0.39
CA ILE A 65 -7.06 21.90 -0.65
C ILE A 65 -5.68 22.11 -0.02
N ALA A 66 -5.55 22.97 0.99
CA ALA A 66 -4.29 23.21 1.67
C ALA A 66 -3.75 21.92 2.32
N THR A 67 -4.64 21.15 2.94
CA THR A 67 -4.29 19.86 3.57
C THR A 67 -3.78 18.86 2.54
N ILE A 68 -4.51 18.62 1.45
CA ILE A 68 -4.12 17.63 0.43
C ILE A 68 -2.85 18.02 -0.34
N ASN A 69 -2.60 19.32 -0.52
CA ASN A 69 -1.37 19.83 -1.13
C ASN A 69 -0.17 19.85 -0.15
N SER A 70 -0.41 19.69 1.15
CA SER A 70 0.68 19.71 2.12
C SER A 70 1.58 18.48 1.99
N LYS A 71 2.91 18.70 1.96
CA LYS A 71 3.90 17.61 1.90
C LYS A 71 3.77 16.66 3.09
N ARG A 72 3.39 17.17 4.27
CA ARG A 72 3.21 16.37 5.49
C ARG A 72 2.05 15.39 5.34
N PHE A 73 0.90 15.85 4.85
CA PHE A 73 -0.25 14.99 4.57
C PHE A 73 0.09 13.93 3.51
N GLN A 74 0.66 14.35 2.39
CA GLN A 74 1.06 13.42 1.33
C GLN A 74 2.07 12.38 1.83
N LYS A 75 3.00 12.77 2.71
CA LYS A 75 3.96 11.85 3.33
C LYS A 75 3.28 10.85 4.27
N MET A 76 2.32 11.27 5.10
CA MET A 76 1.56 10.35 5.98
C MET A 76 0.72 9.35 5.17
N HIS A 77 0.23 9.75 4.00
CA HIS A 77 -0.53 8.90 3.08
C HIS A 77 0.35 8.23 2.01
N THR A 78 1.67 8.38 2.10
CA THR A 78 2.65 7.60 1.35
C THR A 78 3.04 6.45 2.27
N GLU A 79 2.60 5.25 1.95
CA GLU A 79 3.00 4.06 2.70
C GLU A 79 4.42 3.69 2.26
N PHE A 80 5.34 3.58 3.21
CA PHE A 80 6.64 2.93 3.03
C PHE A 80 6.84 2.02 4.23
N PHE A 81 7.10 0.75 3.97
CA PHE A 81 7.42 -0.20 5.01
C PHE A 81 8.45 -1.19 4.49
N GLN A 82 9.32 -1.60 5.40
CA GLN A 82 10.33 -2.61 5.18
C GLN A 82 10.19 -3.61 6.32
N VAL A 83 10.19 -4.89 5.95
CA VAL A 83 10.21 -5.99 6.91
C VAL A 83 11.31 -6.95 6.49
N ASP A 84 12.12 -7.34 7.45
CA ASP A 84 13.25 -8.24 7.26
C ASP A 84 12.95 -9.51 8.06
N PHE A 85 13.21 -10.66 7.45
CA PHE A 85 12.98 -11.99 8.02
C PHE A 85 14.26 -12.81 7.89
N THR A 86 14.62 -13.57 8.92
CA THR A 86 15.62 -14.63 8.79
C THR A 86 14.96 -15.90 8.23
N TRP A 87 15.76 -16.74 7.57
CA TRP A 87 15.22 -17.92 6.89
C TRP A 87 14.61 -18.98 7.82
N ASP A 88 15.00 -18.97 9.09
CA ASP A 88 14.48 -19.85 10.15
C ASP A 88 13.12 -19.42 10.70
N GLU A 89 12.66 -18.20 10.42
CA GLU A 89 11.32 -17.71 10.79
C GLU A 89 10.20 -18.36 9.96
N PHE A 90 10.55 -18.95 8.81
CA PHE A 90 9.57 -19.58 7.93
C PHE A 90 9.36 -21.06 8.26
N ASP A 91 8.11 -21.45 8.40
CA ASP A 91 7.72 -22.82 8.78
C ASP A 91 7.12 -23.64 7.63
N LYS A 92 6.64 -22.98 6.57
CA LYS A 92 5.95 -23.58 5.42
C LYS A 92 6.02 -22.68 4.19
N ILE A 93 6.16 -23.30 3.02
CA ILE A 93 5.98 -22.64 1.71
C ILE A 93 4.61 -23.02 1.13
N SER A 94 3.77 -22.02 0.85
CA SER A 94 2.47 -22.18 0.19
C SER A 94 2.54 -21.75 -1.27
N LEU A 95 2.19 -22.63 -2.20
CA LEU A 95 2.26 -22.38 -3.64
C LEU A 95 0.88 -22.08 -4.22
N TYR A 96 0.61 -20.81 -4.54
CA TYR A 96 -0.60 -20.43 -5.28
C TYR A 96 -0.34 -20.48 -6.79
N LYS A 97 -0.25 -21.70 -7.33
CA LYS A 97 0.19 -21.97 -8.71
C LYS A 97 -0.56 -21.16 -9.78
N SER A 98 -1.88 -21.03 -9.69
CA SER A 98 -2.66 -20.30 -10.71
C SER A 98 -2.38 -18.78 -10.74
N ARG A 99 -1.87 -18.21 -9.63
CA ARG A 99 -1.46 -16.81 -9.53
C ARG A 99 0.05 -16.62 -9.60
N HIS A 100 0.82 -17.71 -9.63
CA HIS A 100 2.29 -17.71 -9.63
C HIS A 100 2.87 -16.96 -8.41
N ILE A 101 2.32 -17.25 -7.22
CA ILE A 101 2.74 -16.65 -5.94
C ILE A 101 3.33 -17.74 -5.05
N ILE A 102 4.50 -17.45 -4.48
CA ILE A 102 5.13 -18.25 -3.44
C ILE A 102 4.86 -17.53 -2.11
N GLY A 103 4.09 -18.14 -1.23
CA GLY A 103 3.78 -17.64 0.11
C GLY A 103 4.77 -18.21 1.12
N LEU A 104 5.52 -17.34 1.80
CA LEU A 104 6.38 -17.71 2.91
C LEU A 104 5.60 -17.53 4.21
N ASN A 105 5.26 -18.64 4.86
CA ASN A 105 4.45 -18.63 6.08
C ASN A 105 5.38 -18.43 7.28
N HIS A 106 4.97 -17.56 8.19
CA HIS A 106 5.66 -17.29 9.45
C HIS A 106 4.61 -17.02 10.52
N GLU A 107 5.03 -17.09 11.76
CA GLU A 107 4.26 -16.61 12.89
C GLU A 107 4.75 -15.21 13.27
N TRP A 108 3.82 -14.32 13.63
CA TRP A 108 4.17 -13.01 14.17
C TRP A 108 3.38 -12.74 15.44
N GLU A 109 4.04 -12.13 16.42
CA GLU A 109 3.42 -11.78 17.69
C GLU A 109 2.82 -10.38 17.61
N ASN A 110 1.54 -10.26 17.94
CA ASN A 110 0.84 -8.99 18.05
C ASN A 110 0.06 -8.96 19.36
N LEU A 111 0.39 -8.01 20.24
CA LEU A 111 -0.26 -7.82 21.54
C LEU A 111 -0.36 -9.12 22.39
N GLY A 112 0.68 -9.96 22.36
CA GLY A 112 0.73 -11.22 23.11
C GLY A 112 -0.02 -12.39 22.46
N GLN A 113 -0.52 -12.22 21.24
CA GLN A 113 -1.12 -13.29 20.44
C GLN A 113 -0.19 -13.64 19.28
N ILE A 114 0.04 -14.94 19.09
CA ILE A 114 0.74 -15.47 17.93
C ILE A 114 -0.27 -15.62 16.80
N LEU A 115 -0.02 -14.94 15.68
CA LEU A 115 -0.88 -14.93 14.52
C LEU A 115 -0.13 -15.51 13.31
N PRO A 116 -0.80 -16.27 12.43
CA PRO A 116 -0.20 -16.71 11.19
C PRO A 116 -0.08 -15.51 10.22
N GLY A 117 1.07 -15.42 9.56
CA GLY A 117 1.35 -14.42 8.52
C GLY A 117 1.89 -15.10 7.26
N ILE A 118 1.57 -14.53 6.10
CA ILE A 118 2.10 -15.00 4.80
C ILE A 118 2.74 -13.83 4.08
N VAL A 119 4.03 -13.95 3.76
CA VAL A 119 4.71 -13.00 2.89
C VAL A 119 4.67 -13.49 1.46
N ASN A 120 4.09 -12.67 0.58
CA ASN A 120 3.84 -13.03 -0.80
C ASN A 120 5.03 -12.64 -1.70
N VAL A 121 5.64 -13.63 -2.34
CA VAL A 121 6.62 -13.45 -3.42
C VAL A 121 5.90 -13.63 -4.76
N PHE A 122 5.66 -12.50 -5.43
CA PHE A 122 5.05 -12.51 -6.76
C PHE A 122 6.09 -12.88 -7.83
N CYS A 123 5.80 -13.90 -8.63
CA CYS A 123 6.67 -14.32 -9.72
C CYS A 123 5.99 -14.18 -11.08
N ARG A 124 6.80 -14.03 -12.13
CA ARG A 124 6.33 -14.29 -13.50
C ARG A 124 6.22 -15.80 -13.67
N ARG A 125 5.24 -16.26 -14.44
CA ARG A 125 5.01 -17.69 -14.72
C ARG A 125 6.29 -18.45 -15.09
N LYS A 126 7.11 -17.87 -15.97
CA LYS A 126 8.34 -18.49 -16.47
C LYS A 126 9.47 -18.61 -15.44
N ASP A 127 9.45 -17.76 -14.41
CA ASP A 127 10.51 -17.68 -13.40
C ASP A 127 10.08 -18.40 -12.10
N PHE A 128 8.86 -18.94 -12.03
CA PHE A 128 8.26 -19.46 -10.79
C PHE A 128 9.07 -20.61 -10.18
N GLU A 129 9.38 -21.63 -10.97
CA GLU A 129 10.13 -22.81 -10.51
C GLU A 129 11.59 -22.45 -10.17
N GLU A 130 12.22 -21.56 -10.95
CA GLU A 130 13.58 -21.07 -10.66
C GLU A 130 13.63 -20.33 -9.32
N ARG A 131 12.65 -19.47 -9.05
CA ARG A 131 12.57 -18.71 -7.79
C ARG A 131 12.25 -19.61 -6.60
N LEU A 132 11.40 -20.62 -6.79
CA LEU A 132 11.13 -21.62 -5.75
C LEU A 132 12.41 -22.37 -5.38
N ALA A 133 13.12 -22.92 -6.36
CA ALA A 133 14.37 -23.64 -6.12
C ALA A 133 15.44 -22.76 -5.46
N MET A 134 15.54 -21.48 -5.86
CA MET A 134 16.43 -20.51 -5.22
C MET A 134 16.07 -20.31 -3.74
N ILE A 135 14.78 -20.11 -3.41
CA ILE A 135 14.32 -19.94 -2.03
C ILE A 135 14.61 -21.19 -1.21
N GLU A 136 14.28 -22.38 -1.72
CA GLU A 136 14.56 -23.66 -1.04
C GLU A 136 16.05 -23.84 -0.75
N SER A 137 16.94 -23.39 -1.64
CA SER A 137 18.39 -23.46 -1.44
C SER A 137 18.93 -22.53 -0.34
N LEU A 138 18.15 -21.52 0.06
CA LEU A 138 18.52 -20.55 1.10
C LEU A 138 18.01 -20.95 2.49
N LEU A 139 17.08 -21.91 2.56
CA LEU A 139 16.53 -22.37 3.83
C LEU A 139 17.59 -23.16 4.63
N PRO A 140 17.67 -22.95 5.96
CA PRO A 140 18.61 -23.67 6.81
C PRO A 140 18.23 -25.15 6.97
N LYS A 141 16.95 -25.47 6.79
CA LYS A 141 16.40 -26.83 6.81
C LYS A 141 15.23 -26.93 5.83
N PRO A 142 14.97 -28.11 5.24
CA PRO A 142 13.78 -28.32 4.44
C PRO A 142 12.52 -28.06 5.27
N ILE A 143 11.56 -27.30 4.70
CA ILE A 143 10.24 -27.05 5.29
C ILE A 143 9.15 -27.57 4.33
N PRO A 144 7.94 -27.88 4.83
CA PRO A 144 6.84 -28.35 3.98
C PRO A 144 6.51 -27.37 2.85
N VAL A 145 6.37 -27.90 1.64
CA VAL A 145 5.93 -27.17 0.45
C VAL A 145 4.56 -27.69 0.04
N VAL A 146 3.55 -26.84 0.12
CA VAL A 146 2.14 -27.22 -0.07
C VAL A 146 1.51 -26.39 -1.18
N VAL A 147 0.77 -27.04 -2.08
CA VAL A 147 -0.01 -26.34 -3.10
C VAL A 147 -1.38 -26.00 -2.52
N GLU A 148 -1.62 -24.72 -2.26
CA GLU A 148 -2.88 -24.26 -1.67
C GLU A 148 -3.25 -22.85 -2.14
N LYS A 149 -4.52 -22.49 -1.95
CA LYS A 149 -5.01 -21.13 -2.16
C LYS A 149 -5.02 -20.40 -0.83
N PHE A 150 -4.53 -19.16 -0.83
CA PHE A 150 -4.54 -18.28 0.33
C PHE A 150 -4.93 -16.86 -0.08
N GLU A 151 -5.28 -16.04 0.90
CA GLU A 151 -5.62 -14.65 0.69
C GLU A 151 -4.38 -13.83 0.33
N VAL A 152 -4.51 -13.00 -0.68
CA VAL A 152 -3.43 -12.15 -1.20
C VAL A 152 -3.88 -10.71 -1.06
N TYR A 153 -3.24 -9.97 -0.17
CA TYR A 153 -3.49 -8.56 0.14
C TYR A 153 -2.51 -7.64 -0.58
#